data_AF-A0A970PD87-F1
#
_entry.id   AF-A0A970PD87-F1
#
_cell.length_a   1.000
_cell.length_b   1.000
_cell.length_c   1.000
_cell.angle_alpha   90.00
_cell.angle_beta   90.00
_cell.angle_gamma   90.00
#
_symmetry.space_group_name_H-M   'P 1'
#
loop_
_entity.id
_entity.type
_entity.pdbx_description
1 polymer ?
#
loop_
_entity_poly.entity_id
_entity_poly.type
_entity_poly.pdbx_seq_one_letter_code
_entity_poly.pdbx_strand_id
1 'polypeptide(L)'
;MNLLIAILLLGIIIFIHELGHFLLAKKNGITVTEFSLGMGPRLASFVKGGTRYSLKILPFGGSCMMLGEDEDIDDDGAFHKKGVWARFSVIFAGAFFNFVLAFVLAIFVISSVGVDYPDVVKVEEGTPLYEAGIREGDRIKSINGKSIHFGKE
;
A
#
# COMPACT_ATOMS: atom_id res chain seq x y z
N MET A 1 21.31 5.22 8.43
CA MET A 1 20.01 5.83 8.08
C MET A 1 19.10 4.86 7.33
N ASN A 2 19.59 4.13 6.32
CA ASN A 2 18.76 3.24 5.50
C ASN A 2 18.10 2.06 6.25
N LEU A 3 18.77 1.46 7.24
CA LEU A 3 18.19 0.32 7.97
C LEU A 3 16.99 0.71 8.85
N LEU A 4 17.09 1.82 9.59
CA LEU A 4 15.99 2.33 10.41
C LEU A 4 14.77 2.68 9.55
N ILE A 5 15.00 3.32 8.40
CA ILE A 5 13.94 3.66 7.44
C ILE A 5 13.32 2.38 6.87
N ALA A 6 14.13 1.37 6.51
CA ALA A 6 13.63 0.10 6.01
C ALA A 6 12.75 -0.63 7.04
N ILE A 7 13.18 -0.68 8.30
CA ILE A 7 12.40 -1.28 9.39
C ILE A 7 11.09 -0.52 9.59
N LEU A 8 11.11 0.81 9.56
CA LEU A 8 9.91 1.64 9.69
C LEU A 8 8.93 1.39 8.54
N LEU A 9 9.41 1.41 7.29
CA LEU A 9 8.58 1.19 6.11
C LEU A 9 7.96 -0.22 6.12
N LEU A 10 8.77 -1.23 6.42
CA LEU A 10 8.29 -2.60 6.55
C LEU A 10 7.23 -2.72 7.66
N GLY A 11 7.45 -2.07 8.80
CA GLY A 11 6.48 -2.02 9.91
C GLY A 11 5.15 -1.40 9.49
N ILE A 12 5.17 -0.30 8.72
CA ILE A 12 3.95 0.34 8.20
C ILE A 12 3.22 -0.58 7.21
N ILE A 13 3.94 -1.21 6.28
CA ILE A 13 3.35 -2.12 5.29
C ILE A 13 2.67 -3.29 5.98
N ILE A 14 3.34 -3.89 6.97
CA ILE A 14 2.78 -5.01 7.73
C ILE A 14 1.58 -4.55 8.56
N PHE A 15 1.68 -3.40 9.23
CA PHE A 15 0.57 -2.84 10.00
C PHE A 15 -0.69 -2.66 9.14
N ILE A 16 -0.55 -2.09 7.94
CA ILE A 16 -1.68 -1.88 7.03
C ILE A 16 -2.24 -3.21 6.50
N HIS A 17 -1.37 -4.20 6.24
CA HIS A 17 -1.78 -5.55 5.88
C HIS A 17 -2.66 -6.19 6.96
N GLU A 18 -2.17 -6.23 8.20
CA GLU A 18 -2.92 -6.80 9.33
C GLU A 18 -4.20 -6.01 9.59
N LEU A 19 -4.15 -4.67 9.45
CA LEU A 19 -5.31 -3.81 9.61
C LEU A 19 -6.42 -4.18 8.61
N GLY A 20 -6.07 -4.55 7.38
CA GLY A 20 -7.03 -5.05 6.39
C GLY A 20 -7.79 -6.27 6.90
N HIS A 21 -7.06 -7.31 7.36
CA HIS A 21 -7.67 -8.49 7.97
C HIS A 21 -8.57 -8.13 9.15
N PHE A 22 -8.07 -7.30 10.06
CA PHE A 22 -8.78 -6.86 11.26
C PHE A 22 -10.11 -6.16 10.95
N LEU A 23 -10.08 -5.18 10.05
CA LEU A 23 -11.27 -4.38 9.71
C LEU A 23 -12.35 -5.25 9.07
N LEU A 24 -11.97 -6.11 8.13
CA LEU A 24 -12.92 -6.97 7.43
C LEU A 24 -13.42 -8.10 8.36
N ALA A 25 -12.60 -8.61 9.27
CA ALA A 25 -13.03 -9.56 10.29
C ALA A 25 -14.09 -8.95 11.20
N LYS A 26 -13.81 -7.77 11.78
CA LYS A 26 -14.77 -7.06 12.63
C LYS A 26 -16.05 -6.69 11.89
N LYS A 27 -15.95 -6.25 10.62
CA LYS A 27 -17.12 -5.91 9.79
C LYS A 27 -18.02 -7.14 9.53
N ASN A 28 -17.44 -8.32 9.36
CA ASN A 28 -18.17 -9.57 9.18
C ASN A 28 -18.60 -10.23 10.50
N GLY A 29 -18.43 -9.54 11.64
CA GLY A 29 -18.79 -10.05 12.96
C GLY A 29 -17.93 -11.23 13.40
N ILE A 30 -16.69 -11.31 12.93
CA ILE A 30 -15.70 -12.30 13.38
C ILE A 30 -14.99 -11.76 14.61
N THR A 31 -14.87 -12.60 15.63
CA THR A 31 -14.19 -12.25 16.87
C THR A 31 -12.69 -12.30 16.65
N VAL A 32 -12.04 -11.13 16.67
CA VAL A 32 -10.56 -11.05 16.69
C VAL A 32 -10.08 -11.10 18.13
N THR A 33 -9.32 -12.13 18.50
CA THR A 33 -8.80 -12.35 19.84
C THR A 33 -7.54 -11.54 20.10
N GLU A 34 -6.64 -11.45 19.12
CA GLU A 34 -5.40 -10.69 19.19
C GLU A 34 -5.02 -10.04 17.87
N PHE A 35 -4.76 -8.73 17.90
CA PHE A 35 -4.12 -7.98 16.84
C PHE A 35 -2.71 -7.62 17.29
N SER A 36 -1.68 -8.17 16.64
CA SER A 36 -0.30 -7.95 17.03
C SER A 36 0.56 -7.40 15.90
N LEU A 37 1.41 -6.44 16.26
CA LEU A 37 2.46 -5.92 15.39
C LEU A 37 3.80 -6.49 15.85
N GLY A 38 4.52 -7.10 14.93
CA GLY A 38 5.78 -7.78 15.19
C GLY A 38 5.65 -9.28 15.51
N MET A 39 6.78 -9.89 15.83
CA MET A 39 6.91 -11.30 16.20
C MET A 39 7.67 -11.49 17.52
N GLY A 40 7.55 -12.69 18.10
CA GLY A 40 8.23 -13.06 19.33
C GLY A 40 7.54 -12.58 20.61
N PRO A 41 8.29 -12.47 21.73
CA PRO A 41 7.77 -12.05 23.02
C PRO A 41 7.07 -10.69 22.96
N ARG A 42 5.94 -10.60 23.67
CA ARG A 42 5.14 -9.39 23.79
C ARG A 42 5.87 -8.36 24.66
N LEU A 43 6.12 -7.17 24.12
CA LEU A 43 6.69 -6.04 24.86
C LEU A 43 5.61 -5.28 25.62
N ALA A 44 4.50 -5.00 24.94
CA ALA A 44 3.38 -4.28 25.51
C ALA A 44 2.07 -4.84 24.94
N SER A 45 1.00 -4.83 25.74
CA SER A 45 -0.34 -5.04 25.21
C SER A 45 -1.40 -4.38 26.05
N PHE A 46 -2.53 -4.10 25.44
CA PHE A 46 -3.74 -3.70 26.13
C PHE A 46 -4.94 -4.42 25.50
N VAL A 47 -6.04 -4.54 26.24
CA VAL A 47 -7.27 -5.14 25.75
C VAL A 47 -8.32 -4.05 25.60
N LYS A 48 -8.93 -3.96 24.42
CA LYS A 48 -10.01 -3.01 24.13
C LYS A 48 -11.03 -3.67 23.22
N GLY A 49 -12.32 -3.59 23.58
CA GLY A 49 -13.40 -4.12 22.74
C GLY A 49 -13.30 -5.62 22.46
N GLY A 50 -12.82 -6.41 23.42
CA GLY A 50 -12.65 -7.86 23.28
C GLY A 50 -11.43 -8.30 22.46
N THR A 51 -10.63 -7.36 21.94
CA THR A 51 -9.40 -7.66 21.20
C THR A 51 -8.18 -7.24 22.00
N ARG A 52 -7.18 -8.11 22.08
CA ARG A 52 -5.85 -7.77 22.60
C ARG A 52 -5.05 -7.09 21.51
N TYR A 53 -4.57 -5.88 21.77
CA TYR A 53 -3.62 -5.18 20.91
C TYR A 53 -2.23 -5.38 21.49
N SER A 54 -1.32 -6.01 20.74
CA SER A 54 0.02 -6.37 21.20
C SER A 54 1.09 -5.76 20.32
N LEU A 55 2.14 -5.26 20.96
CA LEU A 55 3.40 -4.91 20.32
C LEU A 55 4.46 -5.94 20.75
N LYS A 56 5.10 -6.58 19.78
CA LYS A 56 6.11 -7.63 20.01
C LYS A 56 7.52 -7.12 19.69
N ILE A 57 8.54 -7.81 20.21
CA ILE A 57 9.93 -7.33 20.18
C ILE A 57 10.55 -7.25 18.78
N LEU A 58 10.22 -8.20 17.90
CA LEU A 58 10.75 -8.19 16.54
C LEU A 58 9.81 -7.35 15.67
N PRO A 59 10.32 -6.33 14.96
CA PRO A 59 9.49 -5.47 14.11
C PRO A 59 9.11 -6.12 12.76
N PHE A 60 9.51 -7.38 12.57
CA PHE A 60 9.20 -8.17 11.39
C PHE A 60 7.96 -9.03 11.67
N GLY A 61 7.00 -8.99 10.77
CA GLY A 61 5.74 -9.73 10.87
C GLY A 61 4.66 -9.05 11.70
N GLY A 62 3.51 -9.69 11.75
CA GLY A 62 2.31 -9.28 12.48
C GLY A 62 1.35 -10.47 12.50
N SER A 63 0.28 -10.37 13.29
CA SER A 63 -0.78 -11.38 13.25
C SER A 63 -2.11 -10.82 13.70
N CYS A 64 -3.17 -11.13 12.96
CA CYS A 64 -4.56 -10.89 13.34
C CYS A 64 -5.26 -12.21 13.64
N MET A 65 -5.19 -12.66 14.90
CA MET A 65 -5.74 -13.95 15.34
C MET A 65 -7.26 -13.90 15.47
N MET A 66 -7.94 -14.82 14.81
CA MET A 66 -9.40 -14.89 14.80
C MET A 66 -9.90 -16.12 15.56
N LEU A 67 -11.01 -15.94 16.28
CA LEU A 67 -11.66 -17.03 16.99
C LEU A 67 -12.07 -18.10 15.98
N GLY A 68 -11.75 -19.35 16.27
CA GLY A 68 -12.12 -20.49 15.45
C GLY A 68 -11.48 -20.53 14.06
N GLU A 69 -10.33 -19.89 13.88
CA GLU A 69 -9.49 -20.03 12.68
C GLU A 69 -8.70 -21.35 12.71
N ASP A 70 -8.01 -21.60 13.82
CA ASP A 70 -7.18 -22.81 14.03
C ASP A 70 -7.87 -23.89 14.89
N GLU A 71 -8.94 -23.52 15.58
CA GLU A 71 -9.66 -24.38 16.54
C GLU A 71 -11.14 -24.53 16.14
N ASP A 72 -11.71 -25.72 16.32
CA ASP A 72 -13.16 -25.94 16.14
C ASP A 72 -13.92 -25.44 17.37
N ILE A 73 -14.18 -24.14 17.39
CA ILE A 73 -14.95 -23.45 18.45
C ILE A 73 -16.38 -23.19 17.98
N ASP A 74 -17.35 -23.74 18.70
CA ASP A 74 -18.78 -23.55 18.42
C ASP A 74 -19.30 -22.18 18.92
N ASP A 75 -18.85 -21.09 18.29
CA ASP A 75 -19.22 -19.70 18.62
C ASP A 75 -19.68 -18.96 17.36
N ASP A 76 -20.73 -18.13 17.45
CA ASP A 76 -21.27 -17.41 16.29
C ASP A 76 -20.28 -16.41 15.67
N GLY A 77 -19.31 -15.92 16.47
CA GLY A 77 -18.20 -15.10 16.06
C GLY A 77 -17.00 -15.87 15.50
N ALA A 78 -17.05 -17.21 15.46
CA ALA A 78 -15.99 -18.04 14.92
C ALA A 78 -15.84 -17.88 13.40
N PHE A 79 -14.60 -17.89 12.93
CA PHE A 79 -14.24 -17.70 11.53
C PHE A 79 -14.87 -18.76 10.62
N HIS A 80 -14.77 -20.04 10.98
CA HIS A 80 -15.31 -21.15 10.18
C HIS A 80 -16.84 -21.16 10.07
N LYS A 81 -17.56 -20.56 11.02
CA LYS A 81 -19.03 -20.42 10.98
C LYS A 81 -19.50 -19.35 9.99
N LYS A 82 -18.65 -18.44 9.54
CA LYS A 82 -19.05 -17.39 8.60
C LYS A 82 -19.23 -17.92 7.19
N GLY A 83 -20.05 -17.22 6.40
CA GLY A 83 -20.21 -17.52 4.97
C GLY A 83 -18.88 -17.48 4.22
N VAL A 84 -18.78 -18.26 3.14
CA VAL A 84 -17.54 -18.39 2.34
C VAL A 84 -17.04 -17.03 1.84
N TRP A 85 -17.96 -16.14 1.43
CA TRP A 85 -17.62 -14.79 0.99
C TRP A 85 -17.04 -13.90 2.10
N ALA A 86 -17.54 -14.03 3.33
CA ALA A 86 -16.99 -13.31 4.46
C ALA A 86 -15.56 -13.77 4.75
N ARG A 87 -15.34 -15.09 4.84
CA ARG A 87 -14.01 -15.69 5.03
C ARG A 87 -13.03 -15.30 3.92
N PHE A 88 -13.46 -15.42 2.67
CA PHE A 88 -12.67 -15.00 1.51
C PHE A 88 -12.30 -13.52 1.58
N SER A 89 -13.26 -12.65 1.88
CA SER A 89 -13.01 -11.20 1.98
C SER A 89 -11.96 -10.87 3.04
N VAL A 90 -11.97 -11.60 4.16
CA VAL A 90 -11.01 -11.42 5.25
C VAL A 90 -9.63 -11.89 4.84
N ILE A 91 -9.49 -13.08 4.26
CA ILE A 91 -8.19 -13.60 3.79
C ILE A 91 -7.60 -12.71 2.69
N PHE A 92 -8.43 -12.20 1.79
CA PHE A 92 -7.99 -11.30 0.72
C PHE A 92 -7.62 -9.89 1.22
N ALA A 93 -8.20 -9.45 2.35
CA ALA A 93 -8.11 -8.08 2.81
C ALA A 93 -6.67 -7.58 3.01
N GLY A 94 -5.78 -8.40 3.57
CA GLY A 94 -4.41 -7.96 3.83
C GLY A 94 -3.66 -7.53 2.57
N ALA A 95 -3.70 -8.36 1.53
CA ALA A 95 -3.08 -8.03 0.24
C ALA A 95 -3.75 -6.82 -0.42
N PHE A 96 -5.08 -6.75 -0.36
CA PHE A 96 -5.85 -5.63 -0.93
C PHE A 96 -5.47 -4.29 -0.28
N PHE A 97 -5.35 -4.24 1.05
CA PHE A 97 -5.00 -3.00 1.75
C PHE A 97 -3.57 -2.54 1.44
N ASN A 98 -2.63 -3.47 1.23
CA ASN A 98 -1.29 -3.11 0.75
C ASN A 98 -1.32 -2.56 -0.67
N PHE A 99 -2.16 -3.11 -1.55
CA PHE A 99 -2.35 -2.57 -2.90
C PHE A 99 -2.93 -1.15 -2.85
N VAL A 100 -3.92 -0.91 -1.99
CA VAL A 100 -4.47 0.44 -1.76
C VAL A 100 -3.41 1.39 -1.23
N LEU A 101 -2.59 0.96 -0.26
CA LEU A 101 -1.47 1.76 0.25
C LEU A 101 -0.49 2.12 -0.88
N ALA A 102 -0.08 1.15 -1.69
CA ALA A 102 0.83 1.37 -2.82
C ALA A 102 0.24 2.36 -3.83
N PHE A 103 -1.06 2.25 -4.13
CA PHE A 103 -1.74 3.18 -5.02
C PHE A 103 -1.76 4.62 -4.49
N VAL A 104 -2.07 4.81 -3.20
CA VAL A 104 -2.05 6.12 -2.55
C VAL A 104 -0.64 6.72 -2.54
N LEU A 105 0.36 5.91 -2.20
CA LEU A 105 1.76 6.35 -2.23
C LEU A 105 2.22 6.70 -3.65
N ALA A 106 1.79 5.94 -4.66
CA ALA A 106 2.11 6.24 -6.06
C ALA A 106 1.52 7.59 -6.50
N ILE A 107 0.27 7.90 -6.14
CA ILE A 107 -0.33 9.22 -6.38
C ILE A 107 0.50 10.32 -5.74
N PHE A 108 0.92 10.14 -4.49
CA PHE A 108 1.72 11.14 -3.77
C PHE A 108 3.07 11.36 -4.44
N VAL A 109 3.77 10.28 -4.80
CA VAL A 109 5.07 10.35 -5.48
C VAL A 109 4.95 11.07 -6.83
N ILE A 110 4.00 10.66 -7.68
CA ILE A 110 3.78 11.27 -8.99
C ILE A 110 3.42 12.76 -8.84
N SER A 111 2.59 13.11 -7.87
CA SER A 111 2.20 14.50 -7.61
C SER A 111 3.37 15.36 -7.10
N SER A 112 4.30 14.77 -6.36
CA SER A 112 5.46 15.47 -5.80
C SER A 112 6.62 15.64 -6.78
N VAL A 113 6.86 14.65 -7.65
CA VAL A 113 7.95 14.66 -8.64
C VAL A 113 7.53 15.43 -9.90
N GLY A 114 6.24 15.43 -10.22
CA GLY A 114 5.74 16.04 -11.44
C GLY A 114 5.83 15.10 -12.64
N VAL A 115 5.65 15.65 -13.83
CA VAL A 115 5.65 14.92 -15.10
C VAL A 115 6.66 15.56 -16.04
N ASP A 116 7.50 14.74 -16.66
CA ASP A 116 8.41 15.20 -17.71
C ASP A 116 7.60 15.45 -18.99
N TYR A 117 7.38 16.73 -19.30
CA TYR A 117 6.73 17.13 -20.54
C TYR A 117 7.75 17.17 -21.70
N PRO A 118 7.31 16.94 -22.95
CA PRO A 118 8.17 16.99 -24.13
C PRO A 118 8.45 18.44 -24.54
N ASP A 119 9.08 19.18 -23.64
CA ASP A 119 9.45 20.58 -23.84
C ASP A 119 10.86 20.65 -24.45
N VAL A 120 11.04 21.53 -25.43
CA VAL A 120 12.31 21.72 -26.12
C VAL A 120 13.29 22.42 -25.18
N VAL A 121 14.28 21.68 -24.68
CA VAL A 121 15.25 22.18 -23.67
C VAL A 121 16.27 23.14 -24.28
N LYS A 122 16.77 22.85 -25.49
CA LYS A 122 17.79 23.65 -26.15
C LYS A 122 17.65 23.58 -27.68
N VAL A 123 17.83 24.71 -28.36
CA VAL A 123 17.92 24.77 -29.83
C VAL A 123 19.09 25.66 -30.23
N GLU A 124 20.05 25.11 -30.98
CA GLU A 124 21.20 25.88 -31.44
C GLU A 124 20.90 26.62 -32.74
N GLU A 125 21.40 27.85 -32.86
CA GLU A 125 21.29 28.65 -34.09
C GLU A 125 21.96 27.95 -35.27
N GLY A 126 21.36 28.04 -36.46
CA GLY A 126 21.86 27.37 -37.68
C GLY A 126 21.51 25.88 -37.77
N THR A 127 20.73 25.34 -36.82
CA THR A 127 20.16 23.99 -36.94
C THR A 127 18.86 23.98 -37.75
N PRO A 128 18.49 22.86 -38.41
CA PRO A 128 17.21 22.73 -39.09
C PRO A 128 15.99 23.00 -38.20
N LEU A 129 16.10 22.70 -36.89
CA LEU A 129 15.05 22.99 -35.91
C LEU A 129 14.87 24.50 -35.72
N TYR A 130 15.98 25.25 -35.61
CA TYR A 130 15.93 26.70 -35.49
C TYR A 130 15.36 27.36 -36.76
N GLU A 131 15.76 26.89 -37.94
CA GLU A 131 15.24 27.37 -39.23
C GLU A 131 13.75 27.03 -39.42
N ALA A 132 13.29 25.89 -38.90
CA ALA A 132 11.89 25.49 -38.88
C ALA A 132 11.02 26.31 -37.89
N GLY A 133 11.62 27.24 -37.15
CA GLY A 133 10.91 28.11 -36.20
C GLY A 133 10.70 27.52 -34.81
N ILE A 134 11.27 26.34 -34.53
CA ILE A 134 11.20 25.73 -33.20
C ILE A 134 12.15 26.48 -32.27
N ARG A 135 11.69 26.75 -31.04
CA ARG A 135 12.41 27.50 -30.02
C ARG A 135 12.45 26.76 -28.69
N GLU A 136 13.37 27.18 -27.84
CA GLU A 136 13.45 26.68 -26.46
C GLU A 136 12.15 26.99 -25.71
N GLY A 137 11.65 26.02 -24.96
CA GLY A 137 10.36 26.11 -24.26
C GLY A 137 9.14 25.71 -25.10
N ASP A 138 9.29 25.45 -26.41
CA ASP A 138 8.19 24.90 -27.21
C ASP A 138 7.79 23.51 -26.72
N ARG A 139 6.48 23.23 -26.70
CA ARG A 139 5.93 21.92 -26.32
C ARG A 139 5.59 21.08 -27.54
N ILE A 140 6.27 19.94 -27.69
CA ILE A 140 6.00 19.00 -28.79
C ILE A 140 4.73 18.21 -28.48
N LYS A 141 3.63 18.49 -29.19
CA LYS A 141 2.36 17.75 -29.04
C LYS A 141 2.31 16.46 -29.87
N SER A 142 3.02 16.40 -31.00
CA SER A 142 3.01 15.24 -31.90
C SER A 142 4.23 15.20 -32.83
N ILE A 143 4.69 13.99 -33.19
CA ILE A 143 5.72 13.74 -34.21
C ILE A 143 5.17 12.72 -35.22
N ASN A 144 5.25 13.02 -36.53
CA ASN A 144 4.78 12.14 -37.61
C ASN A 144 3.33 11.67 -37.43
N GLY A 145 2.45 12.55 -36.97
CA GLY A 145 1.03 12.25 -36.71
C GLY A 145 0.76 11.43 -35.44
N LYS A 146 1.78 11.06 -34.66
CA LYS A 146 1.63 10.38 -33.37
C LYS A 146 1.73 11.37 -32.23
N SER A 147 0.76 11.35 -31.32
CA SER A 147 0.75 12.24 -30.15
C SER A 147 1.88 11.88 -29.18
N ILE A 148 2.51 12.90 -28.60
CA ILE A 148 3.53 12.76 -27.56
C ILE A 148 3.02 13.47 -26.30
N HIS A 149 3.07 12.74 -25.18
CA HIS A 149 2.56 13.22 -23.89
C HIS A 149 3.66 13.32 -22.82
N PHE A 150 4.78 12.63 -23.02
CA PHE A 150 5.88 12.55 -22.06
C PHE A 150 7.21 12.80 -22.78
N GLY A 151 8.05 13.64 -22.18
CA GLY A 151 9.45 13.78 -22.54
C GLY A 151 10.27 12.73 -21.79
N LYS A 152 11.31 12.22 -22.43
CA LYS A 152 12.34 11.42 -21.77
C LYS A 152 13.68 11.98 -22.24
N GLU A 153 14.59 12.23 -21.32
CA GLU A 153 15.99 12.60 -21.65
C GLU A 153 16.62 11.60 -22.63
#